data_AF-A0A377GAT3-F1
#
_entry.id   AF-A0A377GAT3-F1
#
_cell.length_a   1.000
_cell.length_b   1.000
_cell.length_c   1.000
_cell.angle_alpha   90.00
_cell.angle_beta   90.00
_cell.angle_gamma   90.00
#
_symmetry.space_group_name_H-M   'P 1'
#
loop_
_entity.id
_entity.type
_entity.pdbx_description
1 polymer ?
#
loop_
_entity_poly.entity_id
_entity_poly.type
_entity_poly.pdbx_seq_one_letter_code
_entity_poly.pdbx_strand_id
1 'polypeptide(L)'
;MYTKKEVEQKSTTEYQIGVCIKDTNQENGPGHVTTLLIKKKEGKTTQIRTTSFYPGPVGSLVNGVTFGSVPVSGQLAPDHLEDVKEADHVLVKSLPKEQFKNAKQGQTEFNEDVKKGHRLYSVFGKENPLAKGMKRLVQGAGGAHMVVEKHKKETGCYPPEDFCGIHVFDDDHPTPPKVRIDNCSSSATHILRRGGIDFENPLIPTFFTSELQKHGFNKVDKDTFVKEHCNSSKKL
;
A
#
# COMPACT_ATOMS: atom_id res chain seq x y z
N MET A 1 20.91 -55.35 -14.12
CA MET A 1 19.80 -54.39 -14.12
C MET A 1 20.15 -53.26 -13.17
N TYR A 2 20.50 -52.08 -13.69
CA TYR A 2 20.77 -50.91 -12.86
C TYR A 2 19.48 -50.09 -12.75
N THR A 3 18.85 -50.11 -11.59
CA THR A 3 17.69 -49.28 -11.29
C THR A 3 18.16 -47.84 -11.11
N LYS A 4 17.97 -47.00 -12.13
CA LYS A 4 18.09 -45.54 -11.99
C LYS A 4 17.07 -45.10 -10.95
N LYS A 5 17.53 -44.66 -9.78
CA LYS A 5 16.71 -43.85 -8.88
C LYS A 5 16.41 -42.55 -9.60
N GLU A 6 15.17 -42.38 -10.04
CA GLU A 6 14.63 -41.07 -10.38
C GLU A 6 14.75 -40.19 -9.14
N VAL A 7 15.62 -39.20 -9.20
CA VAL A 7 15.68 -38.14 -8.20
C VAL A 7 14.45 -37.28 -8.45
N GLU A 8 13.43 -37.42 -7.61
CA GLU A 8 12.30 -36.48 -7.58
C GLU A 8 12.85 -35.07 -7.41
N GLN A 9 12.83 -34.32 -8.51
CA GLN A 9 13.21 -32.92 -8.57
C GLN A 9 12.17 -32.15 -7.75
N LYS A 10 12.49 -31.87 -6.48
CA LYS A 10 11.63 -31.06 -5.60
C LYS A 10 11.35 -29.73 -6.30
N SER A 11 10.10 -29.50 -6.70
CA SER A 11 9.68 -28.26 -7.37
C SER A 11 10.16 -27.05 -6.57
N THR A 12 11.03 -26.24 -7.16
CA THR A 12 11.63 -25.09 -6.45
C THR A 12 10.60 -23.95 -6.44
N THR A 13 10.30 -23.41 -5.26
CA THR A 13 9.42 -22.23 -5.14
C THR A 13 10.29 -21.03 -4.84
N GLU A 14 10.24 -20.03 -5.70
CA GLU A 14 10.96 -18.78 -5.56
C GLU A 14 10.03 -17.69 -5.04
N TYR A 15 10.56 -16.89 -4.12
CA TYR A 15 9.86 -15.77 -3.51
C TYR A 15 10.66 -14.51 -3.80
N GLN A 16 10.01 -13.49 -4.34
CA GLN A 16 10.65 -12.23 -4.68
C GLN A 16 9.77 -11.05 -4.25
N ILE A 17 10.42 -9.92 -3.99
CA ILE A 17 9.79 -8.62 -3.85
C ILE A 17 10.24 -7.75 -5.02
N GLY A 18 9.28 -7.16 -5.71
CA GLY A 18 9.49 -6.20 -6.79
C GLY A 18 9.09 -4.80 -6.34
N VAL A 19 9.72 -3.79 -6.92
CA VAL A 19 9.31 -2.39 -6.80
C VAL A 19 9.28 -1.77 -8.19
N CYS A 20 8.14 -1.21 -8.55
CA CYS A 20 7.96 -0.41 -9.76
C CYS A 20 8.07 1.05 -9.38
N ILE A 21 8.89 1.81 -10.10
CA ILE A 21 9.15 3.22 -9.85
C ILE A 21 8.88 3.98 -11.14
N LYS A 22 8.00 4.96 -11.04
CA LYS A 22 7.83 6.05 -11.99
C LYS A 22 8.50 7.28 -11.40
N ASP A 23 9.50 7.80 -12.09
CA ASP A 23 10.28 8.93 -11.63
C ASP A 23 9.43 10.21 -11.61
N THR A 24 9.74 11.10 -10.68
CA THR A 24 9.17 12.46 -10.63
C THR A 24 9.99 13.37 -11.54
N ASN A 25 9.40 13.82 -12.65
CA ASN A 25 10.01 14.73 -13.63
C ASN A 25 8.93 15.50 -14.43
N GLN A 26 9.34 16.35 -15.38
CA GLN A 26 8.39 17.15 -16.18
C GLN A 26 7.48 16.32 -17.09
N GLU A 27 7.93 15.16 -17.54
CA GLU A 27 7.17 14.28 -18.44
C GLU A 27 6.19 13.40 -17.66
N ASN A 28 6.61 12.89 -16.50
CA ASN A 28 5.86 11.96 -15.66
C ASN A 28 4.96 12.64 -14.62
N GLY A 29 5.22 13.91 -14.28
CA GLY A 29 4.55 14.62 -13.20
C GLY A 29 4.92 14.08 -11.81
N PRO A 30 3.94 13.92 -10.88
CA PRO A 30 4.21 13.32 -9.59
C PRO A 30 4.52 11.83 -9.82
N GLY A 31 5.75 11.42 -9.54
CA GLY A 31 6.16 10.03 -9.68
C GLY A 31 5.33 9.08 -8.80
N HIS A 32 5.57 7.79 -8.93
CA HIS A 32 4.84 6.78 -8.18
C HIS A 32 5.71 5.58 -7.81
N VAL A 33 5.37 4.92 -6.71
CA VAL A 33 6.05 3.70 -6.26
C VAL A 33 5.02 2.64 -5.92
N THR A 34 5.20 1.45 -6.51
CA THR A 34 4.37 0.27 -6.28
C THR A 34 5.23 -0.88 -5.81
N THR A 35 4.75 -1.65 -4.83
CA THR A 35 5.42 -2.87 -4.36
C THR A 35 4.70 -4.13 -4.83
N LEU A 36 5.47 -5.08 -5.35
CA LEU A 36 5.03 -6.37 -5.84
C LEU A 36 5.56 -7.49 -4.94
N LEU A 37 4.72 -8.46 -4.59
CA LEU A 37 5.17 -9.73 -4.04
C LEU A 37 4.94 -10.82 -5.07
N ILE A 38 6.04 -11.41 -5.56
CA ILE A 38 6.06 -12.35 -6.67
C ILE A 38 6.39 -13.73 -6.11
N LYS A 39 5.51 -14.69 -6.32
CA LYS A 39 5.72 -16.10 -5.97
C LYS A 39 5.73 -16.93 -7.26
N LYS A 40 6.89 -17.50 -7.57
CA LYS A 40 7.05 -18.44 -8.70
C LYS A 40 7.08 -19.86 -8.16
N LYS A 41 6.29 -20.74 -8.75
CA LYS A 41 6.38 -22.17 -8.48
C LYS A 41 6.48 -22.87 -9.82
N GLU A 42 7.50 -23.72 -9.96
CA GLU A 42 7.73 -24.51 -11.16
C GLU A 42 6.45 -25.24 -11.60
N GLY A 43 6.11 -25.14 -12.89
CA GLY A 43 4.90 -25.71 -13.47
C GLY A 43 3.58 -25.02 -13.06
N LYS A 44 3.61 -23.85 -12.38
CA LYS A 44 2.43 -23.06 -12.03
C LYS A 44 2.54 -21.61 -12.49
N THR A 45 1.38 -20.98 -12.68
CA THR A 45 1.29 -19.54 -12.97
C THR A 45 1.91 -18.73 -11.83
N THR A 46 2.76 -17.77 -12.19
CA THR A 46 3.34 -16.79 -11.27
C THR A 46 2.22 -16.01 -10.58
N GLN A 47 2.29 -15.91 -9.26
CA GLN A 47 1.34 -15.12 -8.48
C GLN A 47 1.98 -13.80 -8.08
N ILE A 48 1.34 -12.68 -8.44
CA ILE A 48 1.77 -11.34 -8.06
C ILE A 48 0.71 -10.70 -7.17
N ARG A 49 1.12 -10.20 -6.01
CA ARG A 49 0.29 -9.32 -5.17
C ARG A 49 0.86 -7.91 -5.21
N THR A 50 0.03 -6.94 -5.58
CA THR A 50 0.42 -5.53 -5.67
C THR A 50 -0.03 -4.75 -4.44
N THR A 51 0.76 -3.76 -4.06
CA THR A 51 0.32 -2.61 -3.28
C THR A 51 0.79 -1.34 -3.98
N SER A 52 -0.18 -0.63 -4.54
CA SER A 52 -0.03 0.63 -5.25
C SER A 52 -1.02 1.60 -4.65
N PHE A 53 -0.54 2.58 -3.88
CA PHE A 53 -1.38 3.45 -3.06
C PHE A 53 -1.43 4.86 -3.63
N TYR A 54 -2.63 5.32 -3.98
CA TYR A 54 -2.86 6.59 -4.67
C TYR A 54 -4.14 7.26 -4.15
N PRO A 55 -4.40 8.54 -4.46
CA PRO A 55 -5.60 9.20 -3.97
C PRO A 55 -6.86 8.61 -4.64
N GLY A 56 -7.96 8.56 -3.88
CA GLY A 56 -9.29 8.18 -4.37
C GLY A 56 -9.77 9.09 -5.51
N PRO A 57 -10.77 8.71 -6.32
CA PRO A 57 -11.16 9.49 -7.51
C PRO A 57 -11.51 10.96 -7.21
N VAL A 58 -12.31 11.20 -6.16
CA VAL A 58 -12.62 12.56 -5.68
C VAL A 58 -11.38 13.21 -5.05
N GLY A 59 -10.58 12.41 -4.33
CA GLY A 59 -9.35 12.87 -3.70
C GLY A 59 -8.27 13.31 -4.69
N SER A 60 -8.22 12.73 -5.88
CA SER A 60 -7.28 13.12 -6.95
C SER A 60 -7.54 14.53 -7.44
N LEU A 61 -8.82 14.92 -7.56
CA LEU A 61 -9.21 16.29 -7.91
C LEU A 61 -8.81 17.29 -6.81
N VAL A 62 -9.13 16.96 -5.56
CA VAL A 62 -8.76 17.79 -4.40
C VAL A 62 -7.25 17.93 -4.29
N ASN A 63 -6.50 16.85 -4.44
CA ASN A 63 -5.04 16.90 -4.44
C ASN A 63 -4.49 17.73 -5.61
N GLY A 64 -5.08 17.64 -6.81
CA GLY A 64 -4.67 18.46 -7.94
C GLY A 64 -4.80 19.96 -7.67
N VAL A 65 -5.95 20.38 -7.14
CA VAL A 65 -6.22 21.80 -6.82
C VAL A 65 -5.42 22.29 -5.62
N THR A 66 -5.14 21.40 -4.66
CA THR A 66 -4.43 21.75 -3.41
C THR A 66 -2.94 21.42 -3.47
N PHE A 67 -2.41 21.07 -4.64
CA PHE A 67 -1.02 20.65 -4.84
C PHE A 67 -0.56 19.55 -3.86
N GLY A 68 -1.43 18.61 -3.53
CA GLY A 68 -1.12 17.51 -2.63
C GLY A 68 -1.18 17.84 -1.14
N SER A 69 -1.63 19.04 -0.79
CA SER A 69 -1.61 19.57 0.58
C SER A 69 -2.78 19.13 1.44
N VAL A 70 -3.86 18.60 0.85
CA VAL A 70 -5.00 18.11 1.63
C VAL A 70 -4.96 16.58 1.64
N PRO A 71 -4.87 15.93 2.81
CA PRO A 71 -5.03 14.49 2.90
C PRO A 71 -6.44 14.08 2.44
N VAL A 72 -6.51 13.05 1.62
CA VAL A 72 -7.75 12.52 1.05
C VAL A 72 -7.86 11.03 1.32
N SER A 73 -9.05 10.45 1.09
CA SER A 73 -9.19 9.00 1.10
C SER A 73 -8.25 8.39 0.05
N GLY A 74 -7.42 7.44 0.47
CA GLY A 74 -6.57 6.69 -0.43
C GLY A 74 -7.28 5.48 -1.01
N GLN A 75 -6.75 4.96 -2.11
CA GLN A 75 -7.21 3.74 -2.75
C GLN A 75 -6.02 2.89 -3.22
N LEU A 76 -6.29 1.63 -3.51
CA LEU A 76 -5.29 0.66 -3.94
C LEU A 76 -5.59 0.19 -5.37
N ALA A 77 -4.53 0.01 -6.16
CA ALA A 77 -4.71 -0.45 -7.53
C ALA A 77 -5.25 -1.88 -7.52
N PRO A 78 -6.19 -2.22 -8.42
CA PRO A 78 -6.72 -3.57 -8.50
C PRO A 78 -5.66 -4.58 -8.94
N ASP A 79 -4.71 -4.16 -9.77
CA ASP A 79 -3.61 -4.98 -10.27
C ASP A 79 -2.32 -4.16 -10.49
N HIS A 80 -1.29 -4.82 -11.01
CA HIS A 80 0.06 -4.27 -11.22
C HIS A 80 0.34 -3.84 -12.67
N LEU A 81 -0.60 -4.02 -13.60
CA LEU A 81 -0.31 -3.96 -15.03
C LEU A 81 0.02 -2.53 -15.48
N GLU A 82 -0.78 -1.57 -15.03
CA GLU A 82 -0.57 -0.15 -15.33
C GLU A 82 0.72 0.36 -14.68
N ASP A 83 0.94 0.04 -13.41
CA ASP A 83 2.16 0.43 -12.69
C ASP A 83 3.44 -0.12 -13.34
N VAL A 84 3.41 -1.37 -13.80
CA VAL A 84 4.56 -1.94 -14.54
C VAL A 84 4.74 -1.23 -15.87
N LYS A 85 3.65 -0.94 -16.59
CA LYS A 85 3.71 -0.26 -17.90
C LYS A 85 4.30 1.15 -17.78
N GLU A 86 3.85 1.91 -16.79
CA GLU A 86 4.28 3.29 -16.55
C GLU A 86 5.62 3.43 -15.82
N ALA A 87 6.11 2.35 -15.20
CA ALA A 87 7.39 2.41 -14.51
C ALA A 87 8.56 2.69 -15.48
N ASP A 88 9.42 3.60 -15.05
CA ASP A 88 10.75 3.83 -15.61
C ASP A 88 11.73 2.74 -15.15
N HIS A 89 11.51 2.23 -13.94
CA HIS A 89 12.35 1.22 -13.32
C HIS A 89 11.52 0.12 -12.66
N VAL A 90 11.87 -1.13 -12.96
CA VAL A 90 11.38 -2.30 -12.23
C VAL A 90 12.58 -2.94 -11.55
N LEU A 91 12.55 -3.00 -10.22
CA LEU A 91 13.62 -3.60 -9.43
C LEU A 91 13.10 -4.81 -8.68
N VAL A 92 13.86 -5.90 -8.63
CA VAL A 92 13.46 -7.15 -7.99
C VAL A 92 14.57 -7.67 -7.07
N LYS A 93 14.16 -8.24 -5.94
CA LYS A 93 15.04 -8.94 -5.00
C LYS A 93 14.43 -10.27 -4.59
N SER A 94 15.22 -11.33 -4.63
CA SER A 94 14.82 -12.63 -4.06
C SER A 94 14.79 -12.57 -2.54
N LEU A 95 13.74 -13.14 -1.94
CA LEU A 95 13.55 -13.18 -0.50
C LEU A 95 13.50 -14.62 0.02
N PRO A 96 14.03 -14.88 1.22
CA PRO A 96 13.65 -16.06 1.99
C PRO A 96 12.14 -16.11 2.21
N LYS A 97 11.60 -17.33 2.30
CA LYS A 97 10.16 -17.57 2.51
C LYS A 97 9.58 -16.81 3.71
N GLU A 98 10.31 -16.73 4.83
CA GLU A 98 9.85 -16.02 6.03
C GLU A 98 9.80 -14.50 5.82
N GLN A 99 10.80 -13.91 5.17
CA GLN A 99 10.77 -12.48 4.80
C GLN A 99 9.59 -12.18 3.86
N PHE A 100 9.36 -13.04 2.87
CA PHE A 100 8.21 -12.92 1.98
C PHE A 100 6.87 -13.02 2.73
N LYS A 101 6.75 -13.95 3.69
CA LYS A 101 5.55 -14.09 4.53
C LYS A 101 5.28 -12.83 5.35
N ASN A 102 6.32 -12.24 5.94
CA ASN A 102 6.19 -11.01 6.71
C ASN A 102 5.84 -9.80 5.83
N ALA A 103 6.45 -9.69 4.64
CA ALA A 103 6.06 -8.66 3.67
C ALA A 103 4.60 -8.84 3.21
N LYS A 104 4.16 -10.09 3.00
CA LYS A 104 2.77 -10.42 2.64
C LYS A 104 1.79 -10.03 3.75
N GLN A 105 2.17 -10.26 5.00
CA GLN A 105 1.40 -9.78 6.16
C GLN A 105 1.33 -8.25 6.15
N GLY A 106 2.45 -7.56 5.95
CA GLY A 106 2.48 -6.10 5.82
C GLY A 106 1.58 -5.55 4.72
N GLN A 107 1.57 -6.17 3.52
CA GLN A 107 0.61 -5.82 2.46
C GLN A 107 -0.84 -6.02 2.91
N THR A 108 -1.13 -7.10 3.64
CA THR A 108 -2.50 -7.44 4.04
C THR A 108 -3.00 -6.46 5.10
N GLU A 109 -2.18 -6.16 6.11
CA GLU A 109 -2.45 -5.13 7.13
C GLU A 109 -2.66 -3.75 6.49
N PHE A 110 -1.76 -3.33 5.59
CA PHE A 110 -1.89 -2.05 4.89
C PHE A 110 -3.19 -1.99 4.08
N ASN A 111 -3.52 -3.05 3.34
CA ASN A 111 -4.71 -3.08 2.50
C ASN A 111 -6.00 -3.05 3.32
N GLU A 112 -6.04 -3.73 4.46
CA GLU A 112 -7.18 -3.67 5.38
C GLU A 112 -7.33 -2.28 5.99
N ASP A 113 -6.22 -1.64 6.39
CA ASP A 113 -6.24 -0.28 6.93
C ASP A 113 -6.77 0.74 5.89
N VAL A 114 -6.36 0.63 4.63
CA VAL A 114 -6.89 1.49 3.55
C VAL A 114 -8.38 1.25 3.36
N LYS A 115 -8.83 -0.01 3.30
CA LYS A 115 -10.26 -0.35 3.16
C LYS A 115 -11.12 0.16 4.31
N LYS A 116 -10.57 0.17 5.54
CA LYS A 116 -11.23 0.70 6.74
C LYS A 116 -11.16 2.23 6.83
N GLY A 117 -10.52 2.92 5.89
CA GLY A 117 -10.32 4.37 5.93
C GLY A 117 -9.32 4.84 7.00
N HIS A 118 -8.53 3.93 7.57
CA HIS A 118 -7.51 4.25 8.58
C HIS A 118 -6.22 4.83 7.96
N ARG A 119 -6.08 4.78 6.64
CA ARG A 119 -4.95 5.35 5.89
C ARG A 119 -5.45 6.35 4.85
N LEU A 120 -5.13 7.61 5.07
CA LEU A 120 -5.37 8.69 4.14
C LEU A 120 -4.14 8.90 3.25
N TYR A 121 -4.36 9.32 2.02
CA TYR A 121 -3.33 9.65 1.05
C TYR A 121 -3.03 11.15 1.10
N SER A 122 -1.74 11.52 1.12
CA SER A 122 -1.24 12.89 0.97
C SER A 122 0.07 12.83 0.20
N VAL A 123 0.31 13.68 -0.80
CA VAL A 123 1.54 13.61 -1.63
C VAL A 123 2.80 13.69 -0.75
N PHE A 124 2.81 14.62 0.20
CA PHE A 124 3.92 14.80 1.15
C PHE A 124 3.81 13.90 2.40
N GLY A 125 2.89 12.94 2.40
CA GLY A 125 2.67 12.01 3.51
C GLY A 125 2.51 12.73 4.86
N LYS A 126 3.24 12.26 5.87
CA LYS A 126 3.25 12.80 7.24
C LYS A 126 3.90 14.18 7.38
N GLU A 127 4.72 14.61 6.41
CA GLU A 127 5.45 15.88 6.45
C GLU A 127 4.56 17.06 5.99
N ASN A 128 3.35 16.77 5.50
CA ASN A 128 2.37 17.79 5.18
C ASN A 128 1.92 18.55 6.45
N PRO A 129 2.04 19.88 6.52
CA PRO A 129 1.69 20.66 7.72
C PRO A 129 0.19 20.59 8.06
N LEU A 130 -0.68 20.44 7.06
CA LEU A 130 -2.13 20.31 7.24
C LEU A 130 -2.54 18.90 7.69
N ALA A 131 -1.66 17.91 7.51
CA ALA A 131 -1.92 16.51 7.85
C ALA A 131 -2.25 16.30 9.33
N LYS A 132 -1.55 16.99 10.23
CA LYS A 132 -1.79 16.84 11.68
C LYS A 132 -3.18 17.34 12.09
N GLY A 133 -3.64 18.46 11.54
CA GLY A 133 -4.95 19.03 11.83
C GLY A 133 -6.08 18.18 11.25
N MET A 134 -5.99 17.82 9.97
CA MET A 134 -6.98 16.98 9.30
C MET A 134 -7.08 15.60 9.93
N LYS A 135 -5.95 15.00 10.31
CA LYS A 135 -5.95 13.74 11.06
C LYS A 135 -6.78 13.83 12.34
N ARG A 136 -6.59 14.88 13.14
CA ARG A 136 -7.35 15.08 14.39
C ARG A 136 -8.85 15.26 14.12
N LEU A 137 -9.20 16.03 13.09
CA LEU A 137 -10.59 16.25 12.69
C LEU A 137 -11.27 14.93 12.27
N VAL A 138 -10.63 14.15 11.40
CA VAL A 138 -11.17 12.85 10.95
C VAL A 138 -11.28 11.87 12.12
N GLN A 139 -10.28 11.83 13.01
CA GLN A 139 -10.34 11.00 14.22
C GLN A 139 -11.48 11.42 15.17
N GLY A 140 -11.68 12.73 15.36
CA GLY A 140 -12.76 13.26 16.18
C GLY A 140 -14.13 12.95 15.59
N ALA A 141 -14.32 13.18 14.29
CA ALA A 141 -15.56 12.87 13.59
C ALA A 141 -15.87 11.36 13.60
N GLY A 142 -14.86 10.51 13.38
CA GLY A 142 -15.01 9.06 13.48
C GLY A 142 -15.35 8.60 14.89
N GLY A 143 -14.72 9.20 15.92
CA GLY A 143 -15.07 8.95 17.32
C GLY A 143 -16.51 9.31 17.64
N ALA A 144 -16.94 10.52 17.25
CA ALA A 144 -18.32 10.97 17.44
C ALA A 144 -19.33 10.01 16.76
N HIS A 145 -19.06 9.60 15.52
CA HIS A 145 -19.92 8.64 14.82
C HIS A 145 -20.00 7.29 15.54
N MET A 146 -18.87 6.76 16.03
CA MET A 146 -18.87 5.51 16.80
C MET A 146 -19.67 5.60 18.09
N VAL A 147 -19.66 6.75 18.76
CA VAL A 147 -20.44 6.96 19.99
C VAL A 147 -21.94 6.99 19.65
N VAL A 148 -22.33 7.68 18.58
CA VAL A 148 -23.72 7.69 18.10
C VAL A 148 -24.21 6.28 17.78
N GLU A 149 -23.43 5.50 17.04
CA GLU A 149 -23.78 4.12 16.68
C GLU A 149 -23.86 3.20 17.90
N LYS A 150 -22.93 3.36 18.87
CA LYS A 150 -22.97 2.62 20.15
C LYS A 150 -24.26 2.94 20.91
N HIS A 151 -24.55 4.23 21.10
CA HIS A 151 -25.75 4.67 21.81
C HIS A 151 -27.02 4.13 21.14
N LYS A 152 -27.12 4.26 19.80
CA LYS A 152 -28.24 3.73 19.03
C LYS A 152 -28.42 2.22 19.16
N LYS A 153 -27.31 1.47 19.25
CA LYS A 153 -27.35 0.03 19.46
C LYS A 153 -27.82 -0.34 20.87
N GLU A 154 -27.48 0.45 21.88
CA GLU A 154 -27.79 0.18 23.29
C GLU A 154 -29.19 0.66 23.68
N THR A 155 -29.62 1.81 23.17
CA THR A 155 -30.88 2.47 23.58
C THR A 155 -31.98 2.42 22.51
N GLY A 156 -31.62 2.10 21.25
CA GLY A 156 -32.53 2.15 20.11
C GLY A 156 -32.79 3.55 19.55
N CYS A 157 -32.23 4.59 20.17
CA CYS A 157 -32.48 6.00 19.83
C CYS A 157 -31.18 6.73 19.50
N TYR A 158 -31.27 7.93 18.93
CA TYR A 158 -30.11 8.82 18.84
C TYR A 158 -29.80 9.42 20.22
N PRO A 159 -28.53 9.77 20.51
CA PRO A 159 -28.18 10.48 21.74
C PRO A 159 -28.98 11.79 21.85
N PRO A 160 -29.31 12.23 23.07
CA PRO A 160 -29.97 13.52 23.26
C PRO A 160 -29.09 14.67 22.77
N GLU A 161 -29.68 15.68 22.15
CA GLU A 161 -28.98 16.89 21.71
C GLU A 161 -29.04 17.98 22.79
N ASP A 162 -28.02 18.82 22.86
CA ASP A 162 -28.06 20.07 23.61
C ASP A 162 -28.93 21.13 22.91
N PHE A 163 -29.08 22.30 23.53
CA PHE A 163 -29.86 23.40 22.96
C PHE A 163 -29.31 23.96 21.64
N CYS A 164 -28.13 23.53 21.21
CA CYS A 164 -27.48 23.92 19.97
C CYS A 164 -27.45 22.78 18.92
N GLY A 165 -28.13 21.66 19.18
CA GLY A 165 -28.17 20.50 18.26
C GLY A 165 -26.91 19.64 18.31
N ILE A 166 -26.10 19.76 19.37
CA ILE A 166 -24.90 18.94 19.58
C ILE A 166 -25.28 17.75 20.46
N HIS A 167 -25.09 16.53 19.94
CA HIS A 167 -25.29 15.31 20.71
C HIS A 167 -24.45 15.32 22.00
N VAL A 168 -25.12 15.07 23.13
CA VAL A 168 -24.52 14.91 24.46
C VAL A 168 -24.25 13.42 24.68
N PHE A 169 -23.03 13.10 25.08
CA PHE A 169 -22.57 11.72 25.24
C PHE A 169 -22.10 11.47 26.68
N ASP A 170 -22.33 10.26 27.18
CA ASP A 170 -21.78 9.79 28.46
C ASP A 170 -20.26 9.56 28.33
N ASP A 171 -19.51 9.61 29.44
CA ASP A 171 -18.04 9.51 29.45
C ASP A 171 -17.46 8.20 28.88
N ASP A 172 -18.28 7.16 28.65
CA ASP A 172 -17.87 5.87 28.07
C ASP A 172 -17.75 5.90 26.53
N HIS A 173 -16.74 6.64 26.06
CA HIS A 173 -16.46 6.84 24.64
C HIS A 173 -15.60 5.71 24.05
N PRO A 174 -16.00 5.08 22.94
CA PRO A 174 -15.14 4.16 22.22
C PRO A 174 -13.87 4.88 21.72
N THR A 175 -12.72 4.20 21.79
CA THR A 175 -11.47 4.76 21.28
C THR A 175 -11.49 4.76 19.75
N PRO A 176 -11.41 5.93 19.09
CA PRO A 176 -11.42 5.99 17.63
C PRO A 176 -10.15 5.33 17.06
N PRO A 177 -10.24 4.67 15.89
CA PRO A 177 -9.09 4.07 15.26
C PRO A 177 -8.02 5.12 14.93
N LYS A 178 -6.75 4.70 15.01
CA LYS A 178 -5.62 5.58 14.71
C LYS A 178 -5.49 5.78 13.20
N VAL A 179 -5.94 6.94 12.72
CA VAL A 179 -5.74 7.34 11.32
C VAL A 179 -4.26 7.67 11.07
N ARG A 180 -3.75 7.22 9.94
CA ARG A 180 -2.40 7.51 9.43
C ARG A 180 -2.50 8.23 8.10
N ILE A 181 -1.50 9.04 7.84
CA ILE A 181 -1.37 9.76 6.57
C ILE A 181 -0.13 9.20 5.91
N ASP A 182 -0.35 8.59 4.76
CA ASP A 182 0.62 7.84 3.98
C ASP A 182 0.66 8.41 2.55
N ASN A 183 1.69 8.02 1.81
CA ASN A 183 1.81 8.25 0.38
C ASN A 183 2.28 6.95 -0.30
N CYS A 184 2.48 6.98 -1.62
CA CYS A 184 2.96 5.81 -2.36
C CYS A 184 4.28 5.28 -1.79
N SER A 185 5.22 6.18 -1.51
CA SER A 185 6.53 5.87 -0.92
C SER A 185 6.43 5.23 0.46
N SER A 186 5.64 5.77 1.38
CA SER A 186 5.49 5.22 2.73
C SER A 186 4.77 3.89 2.73
N SER A 187 3.88 3.65 1.77
CA SER A 187 3.25 2.33 1.56
C SER A 187 4.27 1.28 1.13
N ALA A 188 5.14 1.61 0.19
CA ALA A 188 6.22 0.73 -0.26
C ALA A 188 7.21 0.45 0.87
N THR A 189 7.65 1.50 1.55
CA THR A 189 8.57 1.38 2.70
C THR A 189 7.97 0.55 3.83
N HIS A 190 6.67 0.68 4.11
CA HIS A 190 5.99 -0.17 5.11
C HIS A 190 6.15 -1.65 4.79
N ILE A 191 5.95 -2.04 3.52
CA ILE A 191 6.04 -3.44 3.09
C ILE A 191 7.50 -3.93 3.09
N LEU A 192 8.43 -3.11 2.59
CA LEU A 192 9.87 -3.42 2.59
C LEU A 192 10.39 -3.67 4.01
N ARG A 193 10.05 -2.78 4.96
CA ARG A 193 10.43 -2.93 6.38
C ARG A 193 9.81 -4.16 7.02
N ARG A 194 8.54 -4.45 6.73
CA ARG A 194 7.89 -5.69 7.19
C ARG A 194 8.59 -6.93 6.62
N GLY A 195 9.14 -6.85 5.41
CA GLY A 195 9.99 -7.89 4.81
C GLY A 195 11.39 -8.00 5.41
N GLY A 196 11.75 -7.16 6.39
CA GLY A 196 13.08 -7.16 7.02
C GLY A 196 14.14 -6.38 6.24
N ILE A 197 13.74 -5.51 5.31
CA ILE A 197 14.65 -4.60 4.60
C ILE A 197 14.61 -3.26 5.32
N ASP A 198 15.72 -2.86 5.95
CA ASP A 198 15.82 -1.57 6.66
C ASP A 198 15.96 -0.41 5.67
N PHE A 199 14.84 -0.09 5.04
CA PHE A 199 14.76 0.91 3.98
C PHE A 199 14.41 2.27 4.58
N GLU A 200 15.28 3.27 4.38
CA GLU A 200 14.94 4.66 4.67
C GLU A 200 13.89 5.12 3.65
N ASN A 201 12.81 5.77 4.09
CA ASN A 201 11.71 6.17 3.21
C ASN A 201 12.05 7.47 2.47
N PRO A 202 12.42 7.46 1.18
CA PRO A 202 12.54 8.70 0.42
C PRO A 202 11.13 9.26 0.22
N LEU A 203 10.97 10.58 0.36
CA LEU A 203 9.67 11.19 0.11
C LEU A 203 9.34 11.22 -1.39
N ILE A 204 10.38 11.34 -2.23
CA ILE A 204 10.27 11.47 -3.68
C ILE A 204 10.58 10.12 -4.35
N PRO A 205 9.67 9.58 -5.18
CA PRO A 205 9.82 8.31 -5.89
C PRO A 205 11.16 8.12 -6.60
N THR A 206 11.68 9.15 -7.27
CA THR A 206 12.96 9.10 -8.02
C THR A 206 14.13 8.57 -7.18
N PHE A 207 14.14 8.83 -5.87
CA PHE A 207 15.24 8.41 -5.00
C PHE A 207 15.16 6.94 -4.57
N PHE A 208 14.03 6.24 -4.81
CA PHE A 208 13.87 4.83 -4.46
C PHE A 208 14.88 3.93 -5.16
N THR A 209 15.17 4.18 -6.44
CA THR A 209 16.03 3.30 -7.25
C THR A 209 17.40 3.14 -6.62
N SER A 210 18.05 4.27 -6.33
CA SER A 210 19.40 4.29 -5.73
C SER A 210 19.43 3.64 -4.35
N GLU A 211 18.39 3.85 -3.55
CA GLU A 211 18.29 3.28 -2.21
C GLU A 211 18.06 1.77 -2.27
N LEU A 212 17.13 1.30 -3.10
CA LEU A 212 16.84 -0.13 -3.25
C LEU A 212 18.06 -0.92 -3.74
N GLN A 213 18.86 -0.34 -4.63
CA GLN A 213 20.10 -0.97 -5.09
C GLN A 213 21.10 -1.22 -3.96
N LYS A 214 21.21 -0.30 -2.97
CA LYS A 214 22.03 -0.54 -1.76
C LYS A 214 21.54 -1.73 -0.95
N HIS A 215 20.25 -2.03 -1.02
CA HIS A 215 19.61 -3.18 -0.37
C HIS A 215 19.62 -4.45 -1.25
N GLY A 216 20.39 -4.48 -2.35
CA GLY A 216 20.57 -5.67 -3.19
C GLY A 216 19.41 -5.97 -4.13
N PHE A 217 18.62 -4.94 -4.48
CA PHE A 217 17.66 -5.05 -5.58
C PHE A 217 18.36 -4.90 -6.93
N ASN A 218 17.97 -5.75 -7.88
CA ASN A 218 18.49 -5.70 -9.24
C ASN A 218 17.44 -5.10 -10.17
N LYS A 219 17.87 -4.19 -11.05
CA LYS A 219 17.01 -3.67 -12.12
C LYS A 219 16.74 -4.80 -13.12
N VAL A 220 15.49 -4.98 -13.47
CA VAL A 220 15.03 -5.96 -14.47
C VAL A 220 14.52 -5.19 -15.68
N ASP A 221 14.79 -5.71 -16.87
CA ASP A 221 14.21 -5.19 -18.10
C ASP A 221 12.68 -5.33 -18.06
N LYS A 222 11.96 -4.23 -18.38
CA LYS A 222 10.50 -4.17 -18.25
C LYS A 222 9.82 -5.16 -19.20
N ASP A 223 10.28 -5.27 -20.44
CA ASP A 223 9.69 -6.17 -21.42
C ASP A 223 9.88 -7.63 -21.02
N THR A 224 11.05 -7.95 -20.48
CA THR A 224 11.36 -9.27 -19.90
C THR A 224 10.46 -9.55 -18.70
N PHE A 225 10.32 -8.60 -17.77
CA PHE A 225 9.44 -8.74 -16.61
C PHE A 225 7.98 -9.02 -17.03
N VAL A 226 7.45 -8.24 -17.99
CA VAL A 226 6.09 -8.42 -18.51
C VAL A 226 5.91 -9.79 -19.16
N LYS A 227 6.89 -10.24 -19.96
CA LYS A 227 6.87 -11.56 -20.59
C LYS A 227 6.86 -12.69 -19.57
N GLU A 228 7.68 -12.60 -18.54
CA GLU A 228 7.83 -13.66 -17.54
C GLU A 228 6.70 -13.68 -16.49
N HIS A 229 6.08 -12.54 -16.19
CA HIS A 229 5.20 -12.41 -15.02
C HIS A 229 3.79 -11.92 -15.34
N CYS A 230 3.59 -11.16 -16.42
CA CYS A 230 2.30 -10.56 -16.73
C CYS A 230 1.56 -11.28 -17.88
N ASN A 231 2.29 -11.91 -18.81
CA ASN A 231 1.70 -12.59 -19.99
C ASN A 231 1.07 -13.95 -19.67
N SER A 232 1.39 -14.57 -18.53
CA SER A 232 0.77 -15.84 -18.09
C SER A 232 -0.67 -15.67 -17.57
N SER A 233 -1.12 -14.43 -17.38
CA SER A 233 -2.45 -14.09 -16.84
C SER A 233 -3.55 -14.05 -17.91
N LYS A 234 -3.23 -14.29 -19.19
CA LYS A 234 -4.18 -14.28 -20.33
C LYS A 234 -4.78 -15.64 -20.69
N LYS A 235 -4.63 -16.67 -19.87
CA LYS A 235 -5.41 -17.91 -20.00
C LYS A 235 -6.46 -18.00 -18.89
N LEU A 236 -7.57 -17.28 -19.09
CA LEU A 236 -8.88 -17.66 -18.60
C LEU A 236 -9.71 -18.05 -19.81
#